data_AF-A0A7X6ZPV5-F1
#
_entry.id   AF-A0A7X6ZPV5-F1
#
_cell.length_a   1.000
_cell.length_b   1.000
_cell.length_c   1.000
_cell.angle_alpha   90.00
_cell.angle_beta   90.00
_cell.angle_gamma   90.00
#
_symmetry.space_group_name_H-M   'P 1'
#
loop_
_entity.id
_entity.type
_entity.pdbx_description
1 polymer ?
#
loop_
_entity_poly.entity_id
_entity_poly.type
_entity_poly.pdbx_seq_one_letter_code
_entity_poly.pdbx_strand_id
1 'polypeptide(L)' 'MPNETEKITVNSVTIDTEKANRILQWLILREAENVRTKARNEGQMIADIQKKIKEEAECY' A
#
# COMPACT_ATOMS: atom_id res chain seq x y z
N MET A 1 -15.18 -21.60 0.38
CA MET A 1 -16.12 -20.46 0.35
C MET A 1 -15.42 -19.38 -0.47
N PRO A 2 -16.07 -18.80 -1.49
CA PRO A 2 -15.40 -17.82 -2.34
C PRO A 2 -15.12 -16.56 -1.52
N ASN A 3 -13.87 -16.08 -1.57
CA ASN A 3 -13.40 -14.84 -0.96
C ASN A 3 -14.27 -13.67 -1.43
N GLU A 4 -15.19 -13.21 -0.59
CA GLU A 4 -15.74 -11.86 -0.74
C GLU A 4 -14.61 -10.90 -0.37
N THR A 5 -13.99 -10.30 -1.39
CA THR A 5 -13.10 -9.16 -1.21
C THR A 5 -13.88 -8.08 -0.47
N GLU A 6 -13.51 -7.80 0.78
CA GLU A 6 -14.14 -6.74 1.56
C GLU A 6 -13.91 -5.41 0.84
N LYS A 7 -14.93 -4.91 0.15
CA LYS A 7 -14.92 -3.60 -0.49
C LYS A 7 -15.74 -2.65 0.35
N ILE A 8 -15.15 -1.52 0.72
CA ILE A 8 -15.85 -0.44 1.43
C ILE A 8 -15.98 0.77 0.52
N THR A 9 -17.09 1.49 0.63
CA THR A 9 -17.28 2.76 -0.08
C THR A 9 -17.09 3.90 0.89
N VAL A 10 -16.13 4.78 0.63
CA VAL A 10 -15.87 5.99 1.41
C VAL A 10 -15.92 7.18 0.47
N ASN A 11 -16.79 8.17 0.75
CA ASN A 11 -16.93 9.38 -0.07
C ASN A 11 -17.07 9.08 -1.58
N SER A 12 -17.90 8.10 -1.93
CA SER A 12 -18.14 7.63 -3.31
C SER A 12 -16.94 6.93 -3.98
N VAL A 13 -15.87 6.62 -3.25
CA VAL A 13 -14.73 5.83 -3.73
C VAL A 13 -14.83 4.41 -3.17
N THR A 14 -14.85 3.42 -4.06
CA THR A 14 -14.77 2.01 -3.69
C THR A 14 -13.33 1.62 -3.40
N ILE A 15 -13.08 1.13 -2.20
CA ILE A 15 -11.77 0.72 -1.70
C ILE A 15 -11.79 -0.80 -1.53
N ASP A 16 -10.81 -1.47 -2.13
CA ASP A 16 -10.47 -2.86 -1.81
C ASP A 16 -9.66 -2.87 -0.51
N THR A 17 -10.28 -3.30 0.60
CA THR A 17 -9.65 -3.19 1.93
C THR A 17 -8.46 -4.12 2.06
N GLU A 18 -8.46 -5.27 1.40
CA GLU A 18 -7.34 -6.21 1.45
C GLU A 18 -6.12 -5.63 0.77
N LYS A 19 -6.28 -5.09 -0.45
CA LYS A 19 -5.19 -4.40 -1.17
C LYS A 19 -4.67 -3.21 -0.38
N ALA A 20 -5.58 -2.38 0.15
CA ALA A 20 -5.21 -1.22 0.96
C ALA A 20 -4.43 -1.62 2.22
N ASN A 21 -4.86 -2.67 2.92
CA ASN A 21 -4.20 -3.17 4.11
C ASN A 21 -2.80 -3.73 3.81
N ARG A 22 -2.62 -4.43 2.69
CA ARG A 22 -1.29 -4.91 2.24
C ARG A 22 -0.33 -3.75 1.96
N ILE A 23 -0.79 -2.70 1.29
CA ILE A 23 0.01 -1.50 1.02
C ILE A 23 0.39 -0.82 2.35
N LEU A 24 -0.57 -0.67 3.26
CA LEU A 24 -0.35 -0.03 4.56
C LEU A 24 0.67 -0.78 5.42
N GLN A 25 0.55 -2.09 5.54
CA GLN A 25 1.50 -2.93 6.28
C GLN A 25 2.91 -2.84 5.71
N TRP A 26 3.03 -2.93 4.39
CA TRP A 26 4.31 -2.77 3.70
C TRP A 26 4.93 -1.38 3.98
N LEU A 27 4.13 -0.32 3.93
CA LEU A 27 4.60 1.05 4.16
C LEU A 27 5.14 1.22 5.58
N ILE A 28 4.43 0.73 6.60
CA ILE A 28 4.87 0.82 8.00
C ILE A 28 6.22 0.14 8.19
N LEU A 29 6.40 -1.06 7.63
CA LEU A 29 7.68 -1.79 7.73
C LEU A 29 8.81 -1.04 7.03
N ARG A 30 8.54 -0.45 5.86
CA ARG A 30 9.52 0.33 5.10
C ARG A 30 9.92 1.63 5.78
N GLU A 31 8.97 2.36 6.34
CA GLU A 31 9.27 3.58 7.11
C GLU A 31 10.06 3.26 8.38
N ALA A 32 9.69 2.20 9.11
CA ALA A 32 10.45 1.76 10.28
C ALA A 32 11.90 1.38 9.91
N GLU A 33 12.10 0.67 8.81
CA GLU A 33 13.43 0.36 8.27
C GLU A 33 14.18 1.64 7.86
N ASN A 34 13.50 2.59 7.22
CA ASN A 34 14.11 3.82 6.72
C ASN A 34 14.50 4.77 7.85
N VAL A 35 13.72 4.87 8.92
CA VAL A 35 14.09 5.64 10.13
C VAL A 35 15.41 5.13 10.72
N ARG A 36 15.60 3.81 10.75
CA ARG A 36 16.82 3.17 11.28
C ARG A 36 18.03 3.33 10.33
N THR A 37 17.81 3.19 9.03
CA THR A 37 18.90 3.05 8.05
C THR A 37 19.20 4.31 7.25
N LYS A 38 18.22 5.21 7.14
CA LYS A 38 18.23 6.38 6.24
C LYS A 38 18.51 6.01 4.78
N ALA A 39 18.14 4.79 4.37
CA ALA A 39 18.46 4.24 3.05
C ALA A 39 17.74 4.97 1.90
N ARG A 40 16.61 5.63 2.18
CA ARG A 40 15.78 6.34 1.21
C ARG A 40 15.55 7.77 1.66
N ASN A 41 15.72 8.70 0.73
CA ASN A 41 15.22 10.05 0.90
C ASN A 41 13.71 10.13 0.59
N GLU A 42 13.11 11.28 0.86
CA GLU A 42 11.68 11.52 0.67
C GLU A 42 11.20 11.20 -0.77
N GLY A 43 11.93 11.66 -1.78
CA GLY A 43 11.60 11.40 -3.18
C GLY A 43 11.63 9.92 -3.55
N GLN A 44 12.58 9.17 -2.98
CA GLN A 44 12.68 7.72 -3.18
C GLN A 44 11.55 6.97 -2.47
N MET A 45 11.17 7.39 -1.25
CA MET A 45 10.02 6.81 -0.55
C MET A 45 8.72 7.03 -1.34
N ILE A 46 8.49 8.24 -1.86
CA ILE A 46 7.32 8.55 -2.69
C ILE A 46 7.28 7.64 -3.95
N ALA A 47 8.41 7.50 -4.64
CA ALA A 47 8.50 6.66 -5.83
C ALA A 47 8.20 5.17 -5.52
N ASP A 48 8.73 4.65 -4.41
CA ASP A 48 8.49 3.27 -3.98
C ASP A 48 7.01 3.05 -3.61
N ILE A 49 6.36 4.00 -2.95
CA ILE A 49 4.93 3.94 -2.61
C ILE A 49 4.07 3.91 -3.89
N GLN A 50 4.32 4.81 -4.84
CA GLN A 50 3.59 4.84 -6.10
C GLN A 50 3.73 3.53 -6.88
N LYS A 51 4.96 2.98 -6.91
CA LYS A 51 5.22 1.68 -7.52
C LYS A 51 4.44 0.56 -6.82
N LYS A 52 4.45 0.52 -5.48
CA LYS A 52 3.74 -0.51 -4.72
C LYS A 52 2.22 -0.45 -4.93
N ILE A 53 1.64 0.75 -4.98
CA ILE A 53 0.21 0.95 -5.29
C ILE A 53 -0.10 0.39 -6.68
N LYS A 54 0.73 0.71 -7.69
CA LYS A 54 0.55 0.21 -9.05
C LYS A 54 0.59 -1.32 -9.11
N GLU A 55 1.57 -1.93 -8.45
CA GLU A 55 1.71 -3.40 -8.39
C GLU A 55 0.47 -4.06 -7.76
N GLU A 56 -0.04 -3.56 -6.63
CA GLU A 56 -1.24 -4.12 -5.98
C GLU A 56 -2.52 -3.85 -6.77
N ALA A 57 -2.58 -2.75 -7.53
CA ALA A 57 -3.69 -2.45 -8.43
C ALA A 57 -3.70 -3.39 -9.65
N GLU A 58 -2.53 -3.72 -10.20
CA GLU A 58 -2.36 -4.59 -11.37
C GLU A 58 -2.47 -6.09 -11.04
N CYS A 59 -2.23 -6.51 -9.80
CA CYS A 59 -2.50 -7.88 -9.37
C CYS A 59 -4.02 -8.18 -9.37
N TYR A 60 -4.45 -9.13 -10.22
CA TYR A 60 -5.83 -9.60 -10.35
C TYR A 60 -6.22 -10.61 -9.28
#